data_AF-A0A4C1SSV7-F1
#
_entry.id   AF-A0A4C1SSV7-F1
#
_cell.length_a   1.000
_cell.length_b   1.000
_cell.length_c   1.000
_cell.angle_alpha   90.00
_cell.angle_beta   90.00
_cell.angle_gamma   90.00
#
_symmetry.space_group_name_H-M   'P 1'
#
loop_
_entity.id
_entity.type
_entity.pdbx_description
1 polymer ?
#
loop_
_entity_poly.entity_id
_entity_poly.type
_entity_poly.pdbx_seq_one_letter_code
_entity_poly.pdbx_strand_id
1 'polypeptide(L)'
;MLEITKYSILGWSDGGITGMIMAAKFPQEVTKLAIWGANSFILPTELQIYDKIKDIRTWSPKMKQPMIEVYGEDAFSKLWAAWVEGVKNLYHEKKGNICREMLKDIKCPTLILHGEKDPMVEESHVSHLLTNIDGS
;
A
#
# COMPACT_ATOMS: atom_id res chain seq x y z
N MET A 1 -14.58 2.16 -22.35
CA MET A 1 -14.83 1.92 -20.90
C MET A 1 -14.97 0.41 -20.73
N LEU A 2 -14.52 -0.20 -19.62
CA LEU A 2 -14.34 -1.67 -19.55
C LEU A 2 -15.63 -2.50 -19.32
N GLU A 3 -16.81 -1.89 -19.13
CA GLU A 3 -18.12 -2.59 -18.92
C GLU A 3 -18.16 -3.63 -17.78
N ILE A 4 -17.18 -3.61 -16.87
CA ILE A 4 -17.12 -4.48 -15.69
C ILE A 4 -17.87 -3.82 -14.53
N THR A 5 -18.92 -4.48 -14.04
CA THR A 5 -19.78 -3.96 -12.96
C THR A 5 -19.52 -4.61 -11.60
N LYS A 6 -18.87 -5.77 -11.57
CA LYS A 6 -18.42 -6.46 -10.34
C LYS A 6 -17.04 -7.06 -10.54
N TYR A 7 -16.17 -6.93 -9.56
CA TYR A 7 -14.79 -7.40 -9.66
C TYR A 7 -14.20 -7.75 -8.29
N SER A 8 -13.16 -8.59 -8.32
CA SER A 8 -12.31 -8.86 -7.16
C SER A 8 -11.00 -8.10 -7.31
N ILE A 9 -10.44 -7.63 -6.19
CA ILE A 9 -9.18 -6.88 -6.20
C ILE A 9 -8.08 -7.73 -5.55
N LEU A 10 -6.97 -7.85 -6.27
CA LEU A 10 -5.71 -8.35 -5.73
C LEU A 10 -4.76 -7.15 -5.63
N GLY A 11 -4.43 -6.72 -4.41
CA GLY A 11 -3.69 -5.49 -4.16
C GLY A 11 -2.40 -5.73 -3.37
N TRP A 12 -1.28 -5.40 -3.98
CA TRP A 12 0.03 -5.41 -3.31
C TRP A 12 0.44 -4.00 -2.92
N SER A 13 0.95 -3.81 -1.69
CA SER A 13 1.51 -2.53 -1.25
C SER A 13 0.51 -1.39 -1.40
N ASP A 14 0.86 -0.28 -2.06
CA ASP A 14 -0.05 0.82 -2.37
C ASP A 14 -1.28 0.37 -3.18
N GLY A 15 -1.17 -0.71 -3.95
CA GLY A 15 -2.31 -1.36 -4.61
C GLY A 15 -3.26 -2.04 -3.62
N GLY A 16 -2.75 -2.55 -2.50
CA GLY A 16 -3.57 -3.06 -1.39
C GLY A 16 -4.30 -1.95 -0.65
N ILE A 17 -3.62 -0.82 -0.40
CA ILE A 17 -4.23 0.40 0.14
C ILE A 17 -5.36 0.88 -0.79
N THR A 18 -5.06 0.98 -2.08
CA THR A 18 -6.05 1.33 -3.11
C THR A 18 -7.22 0.34 -3.11
N GLY A 19 -6.94 -0.96 -3.01
CA GLY A 19 -7.95 -2.00 -2.90
C GLY A 19 -8.88 -1.84 -1.70
N MET A 20 -8.34 -1.51 -0.53
CA MET A 20 -9.13 -1.21 0.68
C MET A 20 -10.02 0.02 0.48
N ILE A 21 -9.48 1.10 -0.08
CA ILE A 21 -10.23 2.33 -0.39
C ILE A 21 -11.37 2.02 -1.37
N MET A 22 -11.09 1.23 -2.41
CA MET A 22 -12.08 0.84 -3.41
C MET A 22 -13.17 -0.05 -2.81
N ALA A 23 -12.81 -1.04 -2.01
CA ALA A 23 -13.77 -1.94 -1.35
C ALA A 23 -14.69 -1.22 -0.37
N ALA A 24 -14.17 -0.21 0.33
CA ALA A 24 -14.95 0.64 1.23
C ALA A 24 -15.88 1.61 0.48
N LYS A 25 -15.42 2.21 -0.63
CA LYS A 25 -16.21 3.19 -1.40
C LYS A 25 -17.24 2.55 -2.32
N PHE A 26 -16.95 1.36 -2.84
CA PHE A 26 -17.73 0.65 -3.84
C PHE A 26 -18.07 -0.77 -3.34
N PRO A 27 -18.78 -0.90 -2.21
CA PRO A 27 -19.02 -2.20 -1.57
C PRO A 27 -19.98 -3.09 -2.36
N GLN A 28 -20.68 -2.57 -3.37
CA GLN A 28 -21.57 -3.36 -4.24
C GLN A 28 -20.84 -3.94 -5.46
N GLU A 29 -19.75 -3.28 -5.87
CA GLU A 29 -18.94 -3.59 -7.03
C GLU A 29 -17.76 -4.51 -6.66
N VAL A 30 -17.14 -4.29 -5.50
CA VAL A 30 -16.01 -5.12 -5.04
C VAL A 30 -16.54 -6.37 -4.34
N THR A 31 -16.38 -7.53 -5.00
CA THR A 31 -16.93 -8.80 -4.50
C THR A 31 -16.02 -9.54 -3.53
N LYS A 32 -14.70 -9.39 -3.69
CA LYS A 32 -13.66 -9.98 -2.83
C LYS A 32 -12.42 -9.11 -2.85
N LEU A 33 -11.67 -9.12 -1.76
CA LEU A 33 -10.41 -8.42 -1.62
C LEU A 33 -9.32 -9.39 -1.17
N ALA A 34 -8.16 -9.37 -1.82
CA ALA A 34 -6.96 -10.04 -1.34
C ALA A 34 -5.81 -9.03 -1.35
N ILE A 35 -5.21 -8.79 -0.18
CA ILE A 35 -4.16 -7.78 -0.03
C ILE A 35 -2.93 -8.34 0.68
N TRP A 36 -1.77 -7.80 0.33
CA TRP A 36 -0.51 -8.11 1.01
C TRP A 36 0.47 -6.93 0.99
N GLY A 37 1.31 -6.87 2.02
CA GLY A 37 2.26 -5.77 2.21
C GLY A 37 1.60 -4.40 2.26
N ALA A 38 0.36 -4.31 2.75
CA ALA A 38 -0.44 -3.10 2.77
C ALA A 38 -0.68 -2.61 4.21
N ASN A 39 -0.82 -1.30 4.35
CA ASN A 39 -1.00 -0.60 5.61
C ASN A 39 -2.07 0.49 5.46
N SER A 40 -2.94 0.66 6.45
CA SER A 40 -3.95 1.74 6.44
C SER A 40 -3.46 3.03 7.10
N PHE A 41 -2.24 3.00 7.64
CA PHE A 41 -1.55 4.13 8.25
C PHE A 41 -0.04 3.95 8.22
N ILE A 42 0.71 5.00 8.51
CA ILE A 42 2.18 5.00 8.54
C ILE A 42 2.68 5.09 9.98
N LEU A 43 3.64 4.24 10.33
CA LEU A 43 4.33 4.25 11.61
C LEU A 43 5.57 5.18 11.59
N PRO A 44 5.96 5.77 12.73
CA PRO A 44 7.17 6.59 12.81
C PRO A 44 8.45 5.83 12.39
N THR A 45 8.53 4.54 12.70
CA THR A 45 9.62 3.64 12.33
C THR A 45 9.76 3.47 10.82
N GLU A 46 8.65 3.45 10.08
CA GLU A 46 8.62 3.31 8.63
C GLU A 46 9.15 4.55 7.91
N LEU A 47 9.04 5.74 8.50
CA LEU A 47 9.63 6.96 7.92
C LEU A 47 11.14 6.82 7.72
N GLN A 48 11.83 6.16 8.66
CA GLN A 48 13.27 5.90 8.56
C GLN A 48 13.60 4.91 7.43
N ILE A 49 12.69 3.96 7.18
CA ILE A 49 12.83 3.01 6.07
C ILE A 49 12.66 3.76 4.75
N TYR A 50 11.65 4.62 4.64
CA TYR A 50 11.40 5.43 3.44
C TYR A 50 12.59 6.36 3.12
N ASP A 51 13.20 6.98 4.12
CA ASP A 51 14.40 7.80 3.92
C ASP A 51 15.59 6.99 3.38
N LYS A 52 15.81 5.77 3.89
CA LYS A 52 16.90 4.89 3.44
C LYS A 52 16.76 4.45 1.99
N ILE A 53 15.51 4.26 1.52
CA ILE A 53 15.23 3.80 0.16
C ILE A 53 14.97 4.94 -0.82
N LYS A 54 14.99 6.21 -0.39
CA LYS A 54 14.73 7.37 -1.25
C LYS A 54 15.73 7.47 -2.41
N ASP A 55 17.00 7.19 -2.13
CA ASP A 55 18.05 7.21 -3.14
C ASP A 55 18.19 5.84 -3.81
N ILE A 56 17.67 5.70 -5.03
CA ILE A 56 17.71 4.45 -5.79
C ILE A 56 19.13 3.97 -6.10
N ARG A 57 20.16 4.80 -5.94
CA ARG A 57 21.56 4.37 -6.13
C ARG A 57 22.00 3.34 -5.10
N THR A 58 21.41 3.39 -3.89
CA THR A 58 21.70 2.44 -2.80
C THR A 58 21.01 1.09 -3.01
N TRP A 59 20.10 0.99 -3.98
CA TRP A 59 19.33 -0.23 -4.22
C TRP A 59 20.18 -1.28 -4.93
N SER A 60 19.85 -2.56 -4.65
CA SER A 60 20.44 -3.66 -5.41
C SER A 60 20.07 -3.54 -6.90
N PRO A 61 20.97 -3.95 -7.83
CA PRO A 61 20.67 -3.94 -9.26
C PRO A 61 19.37 -4.68 -9.59
N LYS A 62 19.12 -5.82 -8.94
CA LYS A 62 17.90 -6.63 -9.11
C LYS A 62 16.61 -5.83 -8.87
N MET A 63 16.62 -4.90 -7.91
CA MET A 63 15.43 -4.11 -7.57
C MET A 63 15.23 -2.90 -8.48
N LYS A 64 16.31 -2.17 -8.83
CA LYS A 64 16.19 -0.93 -9.61
C LYS A 64 16.18 -1.14 -11.11
N GLN A 65 16.84 -2.19 -11.63
CA GLN A 65 17.02 -2.38 -13.07
C GLN A 65 15.68 -2.49 -13.85
N PRO A 66 14.68 -3.28 -13.41
CA PRO A 66 13.40 -3.36 -14.12
C PRO A 66 12.66 -2.02 -14.17
N MET A 67 12.80 -1.19 -13.13
CA MET A 67 12.17 0.13 -13.08
C MET A 67 12.91 1.13 -14.00
N ILE A 68 14.24 1.07 -14.03
CA ILE A 68 15.06 1.87 -14.94
C ILE A 68 14.75 1.52 -16.40
N GLU A 69 14.52 0.25 -16.74
CA GLU A 69 14.17 -0.17 -18.10
C GLU A 69 12.81 0.39 -18.56
N VAL A 70 11.85 0.53 -17.65
CA VAL A 70 10.51 1.07 -17.96
C VAL A 70 10.51 2.59 -18.00
N TYR A 71 11.13 3.24 -17.03
CA TYR A 71 10.97 4.69 -16.81
C TYR A 71 12.21 5.51 -17.21
N GLY A 72 13.38 4.90 -17.33
CA GLY A 72 14.68 5.58 -17.37
C GLY A 72 15.15 6.00 -15.97
N GLU A 73 16.47 6.01 -15.76
CA GLU A 73 17.06 6.21 -14.42
C GLU A 73 16.69 7.56 -13.79
N ASP A 74 16.85 8.65 -14.54
CA ASP A 74 16.56 10.00 -14.04
C ASP A 74 15.08 10.19 -13.69
N ALA A 75 14.17 9.69 -14.52
CA ALA A 75 12.74 9.82 -14.28
C ALA A 75 12.28 8.92 -13.14
N PHE A 76 12.78 7.67 -13.05
CA PHE A 76 12.48 6.78 -11.94
C PHE A 76 12.99 7.35 -10.61
N SER A 77 14.22 7.86 -10.58
CA SER A 77 14.80 8.48 -9.38
C SER A 77 13.95 9.64 -8.86
N LYS A 78 13.52 10.54 -9.75
CA LYS A 78 12.64 11.67 -9.40
C LYS A 78 11.26 11.20 -8.93
N LEU A 79 10.65 10.26 -9.65
CA LEU A 79 9.33 9.71 -9.32
C LEU A 79 9.34 9.03 -7.95
N TRP A 80 10.35 8.19 -7.70
CA TRP A 80 10.49 7.48 -6.44
C TRP A 80 10.77 8.42 -5.27
N ALA A 81 11.65 9.39 -5.45
CA ALA A 81 11.90 10.41 -4.44
C ALA A 81 10.63 11.23 -4.13
N ALA A 82 9.82 11.55 -5.15
CA ALA A 82 8.54 12.23 -4.96
C ALA A 82 7.52 11.35 -4.23
N TRP A 83 7.48 10.04 -4.49
CA TRP A 83 6.66 9.10 -3.72
C TRP A 83 7.04 9.09 -2.23
N VAL A 84 8.34 8.99 -1.92
CA VAL A 84 8.82 9.03 -0.52
C VAL A 84 8.39 10.33 0.17
N GLU A 85 8.59 11.48 -0.49
CA GLU A 85 8.16 12.77 0.08
C GLU A 85 6.64 12.85 0.26
N GLY A 86 5.87 12.31 -0.69
CA GLY A 86 4.41 12.24 -0.59
C GLY A 86 3.94 11.44 0.63
N VAL A 87 4.53 10.27 0.87
CA VAL A 87 4.23 9.42 2.02
C VAL A 87 4.60 10.12 3.34
N LYS A 88 5.76 10.78 3.40
CA LYS A 88 6.18 11.56 4.58
C LYS A 88 5.27 12.75 4.85
N ASN A 89 4.88 13.50 3.81
CA ASN A 89 3.94 14.61 3.94
C ASN A 89 2.58 14.13 4.46
N LEU A 90 2.07 13.01 3.93
CA LEU A 90 0.86 12.38 4.44
C LEU A 90 0.97 12.05 5.93
N TYR A 91 2.11 11.52 6.37
CA TYR A 91 2.34 11.28 7.79
C TYR A 91 2.22 12.55 8.62
N HIS A 92 2.87 13.63 8.22
CA HIS A 92 2.86 14.89 8.97
C HIS A 92 1.50 15.58 8.97
N GLU A 93 0.80 15.59 7.84
CA GLU A 93 -0.49 16.26 7.68
C GLU A 93 -1.64 15.48 8.33
N LYS A 94 -1.62 14.14 8.21
CA LYS A 94 -2.71 13.26 8.64
C LYS A 94 -2.36 12.38 9.83
N LYS A 95 -1.25 12.66 10.52
CA LYS A 95 -0.74 11.85 11.64
C LYS A 95 -0.60 10.37 11.25
N GLY A 96 -0.11 10.13 10.03
CA GLY A 96 0.06 8.80 9.45
C GLY A 96 -1.21 8.18 8.89
N ASN A 97 -2.40 8.77 9.06
CA ASN A 97 -3.63 8.13 8.58
C ASN A 97 -3.75 8.15 7.06
N ILE A 98 -3.89 6.97 6.44
CA ILE A 98 -4.14 6.81 5.01
C ILE A 98 -5.64 6.51 4.77
N CYS A 99 -6.15 5.45 5.40
CA CYS A 99 -7.53 5.00 5.23
C CYS A 99 -8.08 4.20 6.44
N ARG A 100 -7.60 4.44 7.67
CA ARG A 100 -7.98 3.64 8.85
C ARG A 100 -9.48 3.66 9.11
N GLU A 101 -10.10 4.82 8.95
CA GLU A 101 -11.53 5.05 9.18
C GLU A 101 -12.42 4.32 8.18
N MET A 102 -11.87 3.97 7.00
CA MET A 102 -12.60 3.32 5.91
C MET A 102 -12.67 1.80 6.07
N LEU A 103 -11.83 1.20 6.94
CA LEU A 103 -11.73 -0.26 7.06
C LEU A 103 -13.06 -0.90 7.46
N LYS A 104 -13.80 -0.27 8.37
CA LYS A 104 -15.14 -0.72 8.81
C LYS A 104 -16.19 -0.74 7.69
N ASP A 105 -15.94 0.01 6.62
CA ASP A 105 -16.87 0.14 5.49
C ASP A 105 -16.61 -0.94 4.42
N ILE A 106 -15.52 -1.70 4.53
CA ILE A 106 -15.24 -2.87 3.69
C ILE A 106 -16.22 -4.00 4.07
N LYS A 107 -17.03 -4.45 3.10
CA LYS A 107 -18.08 -5.47 3.32
C LYS A 107 -17.82 -6.81 2.65
N CYS A 108 -16.88 -6.86 1.71
CA CYS A 108 -16.55 -8.09 1.01
C CYS A 108 -15.59 -8.97 1.85
N PRO A 109 -15.64 -10.30 1.68
CA PRO A 109 -14.64 -11.19 2.24
C PRO A 109 -13.22 -10.73 1.84
N THR A 110 -12.34 -10.64 2.83
CA THR A 110 -11.00 -10.08 2.66
C THR A 110 -9.95 -11.07 3.11
N LEU A 111 -9.03 -11.43 2.22
CA LEU A 111 -7.83 -12.19 2.57
C LEU A 111 -6.66 -11.23 2.81
N ILE A 112 -6.09 -11.27 4.01
CA ILE A 112 -4.88 -10.51 4.37
C ILE A 112 -3.71 -11.49 4.41
N LEU A 113 -2.77 -11.34 3.48
CA LEU A 113 -1.53 -12.10 3.44
C LEU A 113 -0.36 -11.23 3.89
N HIS A 114 0.52 -11.77 4.73
CA HIS A 114 1.72 -11.07 5.16
C HIS A 114 2.92 -12.01 5.21
N GLY A 115 4.07 -11.53 4.74
CA GLY A 115 5.32 -12.26 4.90
C GLY A 115 5.92 -11.93 6.26
N GLU A 116 6.12 -12.94 7.11
CA GLU A 116 6.69 -12.79 8.47
C GLU A 116 8.04 -12.04 8.48
N LYS A 117 8.76 -12.00 7.34
CA LYS A 117 10.05 -11.34 7.18
C LYS A 117 10.00 -10.08 6.31
N ASP A 118 8.84 -9.44 6.18
CA ASP A 118 8.67 -8.21 5.42
C ASP A 118 9.53 -7.09 6.04
N PRO A 119 10.52 -6.51 5.31
CA PRO A 119 11.39 -5.48 5.85
C PRO A 119 10.79 -4.07 5.75
N MET A 120 9.63 -3.92 5.10
CA MET A 120 9.02 -2.63 4.73
C MET A 120 7.76 -2.32 5.54
N VAL A 121 6.96 -3.34 5.86
CA VAL A 121 5.67 -3.19 6.52
C VAL A 121 5.67 -3.98 7.81
N GLU A 122 5.44 -3.30 8.94
CA GLU A 122 5.41 -3.98 10.23
C GLU A 122 4.19 -4.90 10.39
N GLU A 123 4.38 -6.02 11.09
CA GLU A 123 3.32 -7.01 11.39
C GLU A 123 2.13 -6.39 12.14
N SER A 124 2.37 -5.32 12.90
CA SER A 124 1.31 -4.60 13.63
C SER A 124 0.22 -4.05 12.70
N HIS A 125 0.53 -3.78 11.43
CA HIS A 125 -0.48 -3.43 10.42
C HIS A 125 -1.46 -4.57 10.18
N VAL A 126 -0.98 -5.82 10.11
CA VAL A 126 -1.83 -7.01 9.90
C VAL A 126 -2.83 -7.16 11.03
N SER A 127 -2.36 -7.05 12.28
CA SER A 127 -3.21 -7.08 13.47
C SER A 127 -4.27 -5.97 13.43
N HIS A 128 -3.89 -4.76 13.03
CA HIS A 128 -4.82 -3.65 12.90
C HIS A 128 -5.88 -3.90 11.81
N LEU A 129 -5.48 -4.41 10.65
CA LEU A 129 -6.38 -4.72 9.55
C LEU A 129 -7.38 -5.83 9.93
N LEU A 130 -6.90 -6.94 10.49
CA LEU A 130 -7.75 -8.06 10.95
C LEU A 130 -8.78 -7.63 11.99
N THR A 131 -8.43 -6.66 12.84
CA THR A 131 -9.32 -6.15 13.89
C THR A 131 -10.39 -5.19 13.33
N ASN A 132 -10.12 -4.52 12.21
CA ASN A 132 -10.95 -3.40 11.72
C ASN A 132 -11.65 -3.67 10.38
N ILE A 133 -11.41 -4.83 9.75
CA ILE A 133 -12.14 -5.30 8.58
C ILE A 133 -13.03 -6.46 9.02
N ASP A 134 -14.35 -6.29 8.88
CA ASP A 134 -15.29 -7.35 9.26
C ASP A 134 -15.15 -8.55 8.32
N GLY A 135 -14.96 -9.75 8.89
CA GLY A 135 -14.90 -11.01 8.13
C GLY A 135 -13.59 -11.26 7.36
N SER A 136 -12.50 -10.60 7.77
CA SER A 136 -11.12 -10.95 7.35
C SER A 136 -10.47 -12.04 8.20
#